data_AF-A0A535ATI5-F1
#
_entry.id   AF-A0A535ATI5-F1
#
_cell.length_a   1.000
_cell.length_b   1.000
_cell.length_c   1.000
_cell.angle_alpha   90.00
_cell.angle_beta   90.00
_cell.angle_gamma   90.00
#
_symmetry.space_group_name_H-M   'P 1'
#
loop_
_entity.id
_entity.type
_entity.pdbx_description
1 polymer ?
#
loop_
_entity_poly.entity_id
_entity_poly.type
_entity_poly.pdbx_seq_one_letter_code
_entity_poly.pdbx_strand_id
1 'polypeptide(L)'
;MNTVSRIPPAFDGKWMWVDGNGEPQPRPALFVGLFRADNPYLEQLQTTYKDLALAMRKGTCNTCHVPDNPEKMKRLVLLQTPAHAAAEIKRVMAAVRDNRMPLDDIGIEKELDAETKALLLRFGAAFESTVVAAYAWEKRD
;
A
#
# COMPACT_ATOMS: atom_id res chain seq x y z
N MET A 1 -10.98 -23.11 -43.97
CA MET A 1 -10.70 -21.91 -43.16
C MET A 1 -11.97 -21.57 -42.40
N ASN A 2 -12.01 -21.75 -41.08
CA ASN A 2 -13.21 -21.52 -40.28
C ASN A 2 -13.35 -20.01 -40.00
N THR A 3 -14.35 -19.39 -40.61
CA THR A 3 -14.72 -18.00 -40.37
C THR A 3 -15.48 -17.90 -39.04
N VAL A 4 -14.76 -17.72 -37.94
CA VAL A 4 -15.37 -17.36 -36.66
C VAL A 4 -15.91 -15.92 -36.79
N SER A 5 -17.21 -15.76 -36.56
CA SER A 5 -17.88 -14.46 -36.54
C SER A 5 -17.16 -13.52 -35.57
N ARG A 6 -16.80 -12.31 -36.05
CA ARG A 6 -16.15 -11.25 -35.24
C ARG A 6 -17.14 -10.36 -34.50
N ILE A 7 -18.42 -10.77 -34.42
CA ILE A 7 -19.43 -10.00 -33.69
C ILE A 7 -19.19 -10.27 -32.20
N PRO A 8 -18.81 -9.25 -31.40
CA PRO A 8 -18.74 -9.40 -29.95
C PRO A 8 -20.14 -9.78 -29.43
N PRO A 9 -20.26 -10.72 -28.49
CA PRO A 9 -21.54 -11.06 -27.91
C PRO A 9 -22.20 -9.81 -27.30
N ALA A 10 -23.53 -9.73 -27.41
CA ALA A 10 -24.28 -8.67 -26.75
C ALA A 10 -24.05 -8.76 -25.23
N PHE A 11 -23.78 -7.62 -24.59
CA PHE A 11 -23.59 -7.57 -23.15
C PHE A 11 -24.86 -8.03 -22.43
N ASP A 12 -24.73 -9.04 -21.56
CA ASP A 12 -25.85 -9.70 -20.89
C ASP A 12 -26.33 -8.96 -19.62
N GLY A 13 -25.84 -7.73 -19.42
CA GLY A 13 -26.12 -6.92 -18.24
C GLY A 13 -25.31 -7.31 -17.01
N LYS A 14 -24.43 -8.31 -17.10
CA LYS A 14 -23.60 -8.76 -15.98
C LYS A 14 -22.15 -8.36 -16.22
N TRP A 15 -21.62 -7.61 -15.27
CA TRP A 15 -20.18 -7.33 -15.20
C TRP A 15 -19.36 -8.53 -14.73
N MET A 16 -20.03 -9.59 -14.26
CA MET A 16 -19.39 -10.81 -13.80
C MET A 16 -19.88 -12.04 -14.58
N TRP A 17 -18.96 -12.91 -14.97
CA TRP A 17 -19.23 -14.19 -15.65
C TRP A 17 -18.60 -15.35 -14.88
N VAL A 18 -18.88 -16.59 -15.29
CA VAL A 18 -18.26 -17.80 -14.72
C VAL A 18 -17.34 -18.40 -15.78
N ASP A 19 -16.09 -18.70 -15.44
CA ASP A 19 -15.15 -19.32 -16.37
C ASP A 19 -15.36 -20.84 -16.53
N GLY A 20 -14.55 -21.47 -17.39
CA GLY A 20 -14.63 -22.91 -17.67
C GLY A 20 -14.35 -23.82 -16.46
N ASN A 21 -13.85 -23.26 -15.35
CA ASN A 21 -13.60 -23.97 -14.10
C ASN A 21 -14.70 -23.72 -13.05
N GLY A 22 -15.75 -22.97 -13.40
CA GLY A 22 -16.83 -22.63 -12.46
C GLY A 22 -16.52 -21.42 -11.57
N GLU A 23 -15.48 -20.64 -11.89
CA GLU A 23 -15.06 -19.52 -11.06
C GLU A 23 -15.61 -18.17 -11.53
N PRO A 24 -16.09 -17.30 -10.61
CA PRO A 24 -16.58 -15.98 -10.95
C PRO A 24 -15.45 -15.05 -11.40
N GLN A 25 -15.67 -14.36 -12.51
CA GLN A 25 -14.76 -13.44 -13.18
C GLN A 25 -15.46 -12.08 -13.40
N PRO A 26 -14.74 -10.94 -13.45
CA PRO A 26 -13.33 -10.86 -13.10
C PRO A 26 -13.18 -11.15 -11.61
N ARG A 27 -12.21 -12.01 -11.25
CA ARG A 27 -11.86 -12.19 -9.84
C ARG A 27 -11.58 -10.79 -9.26
N PRO A 28 -12.19 -10.38 -8.12
CA PRO A 28 -11.94 -9.09 -7.53
C PRO A 28 -10.47 -9.00 -7.08
N ALA A 29 -9.58 -8.58 -7.98
CA ALA A 29 -8.14 -8.63 -7.78
C ALA A 29 -7.61 -7.47 -6.92
N LEU A 30 -8.40 -6.39 -6.76
CA LEU A 30 -7.87 -5.12 -6.28
C LEU A 30 -7.71 -5.03 -4.76
N PHE A 31 -8.38 -5.86 -3.95
CA PHE A 31 -8.39 -5.68 -2.49
C PHE A 31 -8.39 -6.95 -1.64
N VAL A 32 -8.48 -8.14 -2.24
CA VAL A 32 -8.50 -9.38 -1.45
C VAL A 32 -7.14 -9.72 -0.87
N GLY A 33 -6.03 -9.22 -1.40
CA GLY A 33 -4.75 -9.85 -1.15
C GLY A 33 -4.19 -9.86 0.28
N LEU A 34 -3.58 -8.74 0.69
CA LEU A 34 -2.93 -8.64 2.00
C LEU A 34 -3.90 -8.70 3.19
N PHE A 35 -5.16 -8.27 3.01
CA PHE A 35 -6.13 -8.11 4.09
C PHE A 35 -7.25 -9.15 4.07
N ARG A 36 -6.96 -10.28 3.43
CA ARG A 36 -7.81 -11.48 3.40
C ARG A 36 -7.95 -12.10 4.79
N ALA A 37 -9.12 -12.66 5.08
CA ALA A 37 -9.40 -13.29 6.37
C ALA A 37 -8.56 -14.55 6.62
N ASP A 38 -8.13 -15.24 5.58
CA ASP A 38 -7.28 -16.43 5.62
C ASP A 38 -5.78 -16.12 5.58
N ASN A 39 -5.39 -14.84 5.45
CA ASN A 39 -3.99 -14.46 5.47
C ASN A 39 -3.43 -14.62 6.90
N PRO A 40 -2.45 -15.51 7.13
CA PRO A 40 -1.92 -15.76 8.47
C PRO A 40 -1.19 -14.56 9.07
N TYR A 41 -0.86 -13.55 8.25
CA TYR A 41 -0.19 -12.32 8.65
C TYR A 41 -1.14 -11.16 8.95
N LEU A 42 -2.46 -11.35 8.83
CA LEU A 42 -3.44 -10.26 8.92
C LEU A 42 -3.33 -9.46 10.23
N GLU A 43 -3.23 -10.15 11.37
CA GLU A 43 -3.12 -9.49 12.68
C GLU A 43 -1.82 -8.68 12.80
N GLN A 44 -0.70 -9.23 12.32
CA GLN A 44 0.58 -8.54 12.34
C GLN A 44 0.60 -7.35 11.38
N LEU A 45 0.00 -7.47 10.19
CA LEU A 45 -0.16 -6.37 9.24
C LEU A 45 -0.92 -5.21 9.86
N GLN A 46 -2.04 -5.49 10.54
CA GLN A 46 -2.81 -4.45 11.22
C GLN A 46 -2.04 -3.80 12.37
N THR A 47 -1.33 -4.60 13.17
CA THR A 47 -0.60 -4.11 14.34
C THR A 47 0.58 -3.24 13.91
N THR A 48 1.44 -3.76 13.04
CA THR A 48 2.62 -3.05 12.56
C THR A 48 2.26 -1.82 11.72
N TYR A 49 1.15 -1.84 10.98
CA TYR A 49 0.61 -0.65 10.33
C TYR A 49 0.20 0.43 11.34
N LYS A 50 -0.54 0.07 12.40
CA LYS A 50 -0.97 1.03 13.43
C LYS A 50 0.23 1.67 14.12
N ASP A 51 1.25 0.88 14.46
CA ASP A 51 2.48 1.39 15.07
C ASP A 51 3.22 2.36 14.15
N LEU A 52 3.38 2.01 12.86
CA LEU A 52 3.96 2.89 11.87
C LEU A 52 3.14 4.18 11.71
N ALA A 53 1.81 4.08 11.65
CA ALA A 53 0.93 5.22 11.48
C ALA A 53 1.03 6.19 12.67
N LEU A 54 1.20 5.69 13.90
CA LEU A 54 1.45 6.52 15.06
C LEU A 54 2.81 7.23 14.99
N ALA A 55 3.87 6.53 14.57
CA ALA A 55 5.19 7.13 14.40
C ALA A 55 5.20 8.22 13.31
N MET A 56 4.51 8.01 12.18
CA MET A 56 4.39 9.01 11.11
C MET A 56 3.56 10.22 11.53
N ARG A 57 2.54 10.04 12.38
CA ARG A 57 1.81 11.16 12.99
C ARG A 57 2.71 11.97 13.93
N LYS A 58 3.53 11.30 14.75
CA LYS A 58 4.52 11.97 15.60
C LYS A 58 5.53 12.76 14.76
N GLY A 59 6.00 12.19 13.65
CA GLY A 59 6.87 12.88 12.70
C GLY A 59 6.18 13.90 11.80
N THR A 60 4.90 14.21 12.04
CA THR A 60 4.10 15.21 11.29
C THR A 60 4.01 14.95 9.77
N CYS A 61 4.25 13.71 9.31
CA CYS A 61 4.30 13.38 7.89
C CYS A 61 2.97 13.69 7.17
N ASN A 62 1.86 13.57 7.89
CA ASN A 62 0.51 13.86 7.39
C ASN A 62 0.16 15.34 7.35
N THR A 63 1.14 16.25 7.52
CA THR A 63 0.93 17.69 7.29
C THR A 63 1.15 18.03 5.82
N CYS A 64 2.17 17.43 5.20
CA CYS A 64 2.51 17.68 3.80
C CYS A 64 1.99 16.57 2.86
N HIS A 65 1.88 15.34 3.36
CA HIS A 65 1.33 14.19 2.63
C HIS A 65 -0.18 14.08 2.83
N VAL A 66 -0.92 15.11 2.37
CA VAL A 66 -2.37 15.24 2.50
C VAL A 66 -3.07 15.25 1.14
N PRO A 67 -4.36 14.85 1.05
CA PRO A 67 -5.07 14.73 -0.23
C PRO A 67 -5.18 16.01 -1.06
N ASP A 68 -5.35 17.16 -0.41
CA ASP A 68 -5.46 18.48 -1.05
C ASP A 68 -4.10 19.05 -1.51
N ASN A 69 -3.00 18.44 -1.07
CA ASN A 69 -1.64 18.66 -1.54
C ASN A 69 -1.17 20.13 -1.67
N PRO A 70 -1.28 20.94 -0.61
CA PRO A 70 -0.81 22.33 -0.65
C PRO A 70 0.70 22.39 -0.94
N GLU A 71 1.46 21.43 -0.40
CA GLU A 71 2.93 21.36 -0.51
C GLU A 71 3.45 20.72 -1.81
N LYS A 72 2.57 20.35 -2.75
CA LYS A 72 2.93 19.71 -4.03
C LYS A 72 3.79 18.44 -3.86
N MET A 73 3.56 17.70 -2.79
CA MET A 73 4.19 16.41 -2.54
C MET A 73 3.88 15.42 -3.66
N LYS A 74 4.88 14.63 -4.03
CA LYS A 74 4.73 13.60 -5.07
C LYS A 74 3.90 12.41 -4.60
N ARG A 75 3.73 12.24 -3.28
CA ARG A 75 3.05 11.11 -2.63
C ARG A 75 2.11 11.70 -1.60
N LEU A 76 0.81 11.44 -1.70
CA LEU A 76 -0.21 12.12 -0.86
C LEU A 76 -0.95 11.19 0.07
N VAL A 77 -0.80 9.89 -0.17
CA VAL A 77 -1.64 8.86 0.42
C VAL A 77 -0.74 7.81 1.07
N LEU A 78 0.26 8.25 1.81
CA LEU A 78 1.25 7.31 2.37
C LEU A 78 0.61 6.32 3.35
N LEU A 79 -0.51 6.67 4.00
CA LEU A 79 -1.13 5.82 5.02
C LEU A 79 -2.65 6.08 5.22
N GLN A 80 -3.42 6.41 4.18
CA GLN A 80 -4.88 6.53 4.39
C GLN A 80 -5.53 5.18 4.73
N THR A 81 -4.97 4.10 4.19
CA THR A 81 -5.38 2.73 4.49
C THR A 81 -4.14 1.84 4.64
N PRO A 82 -4.26 0.71 5.36
CA PRO A 82 -3.20 -0.30 5.42
C PRO A 82 -2.72 -0.78 4.04
N ALA A 83 -3.62 -0.85 3.05
CA ALA A 83 -3.27 -1.26 1.69
C ALA A 83 -2.40 -0.22 0.96
N HIS A 84 -2.73 1.08 1.08
CA HIS A 84 -1.90 2.15 0.52
C HIS A 84 -0.51 2.18 1.18
N ALA A 85 -0.48 2.00 2.51
CA ALA A 85 0.76 1.89 3.26
C ALA A 85 1.66 0.75 2.77
N ALA A 86 1.08 -0.43 2.58
CA ALA A 86 1.81 -1.60 2.10
C ALA A 86 2.39 -1.39 0.70
N ALA A 87 1.69 -0.67 -0.19
CA ALA A 87 2.17 -0.37 -1.53
C ALA A 87 3.36 0.62 -1.54
N GLU A 88 3.42 1.54 -0.57
CA GLU A 88 4.42 2.60 -0.52
C GLU A 88 5.57 2.32 0.47
N ILE A 89 5.47 1.30 1.33
CA ILE A 89 6.37 1.11 2.48
C ILE A 89 7.85 1.10 2.10
N LYS A 90 8.24 0.45 0.99
CA LYS A 90 9.64 0.43 0.55
C LYS A 90 10.17 1.83 0.22
N ARG A 91 9.32 2.68 -0.37
CA ARG A 91 9.68 4.06 -0.72
C ARG A 91 9.76 4.95 0.52
N VAL A 92 8.83 4.77 1.46
CA VAL A 92 8.87 5.45 2.77
C VAL A 92 10.15 5.09 3.49
N MET A 93 10.47 3.80 3.59
CA MET A 93 11.67 3.35 4.29
C MET A 93 12.96 3.79 3.62
N ALA A 94 13.01 3.86 2.29
CA ALA A 94 14.14 4.48 1.60
C ALA A 94 14.32 5.95 2.01
N ALA A 95 13.25 6.75 1.98
CA ALA A 95 13.33 8.17 2.38
C ALA A 95 13.78 8.36 3.84
N VAL A 96 13.28 7.54 4.77
CA VAL A 96 13.67 7.57 6.20
C VAL A 96 15.13 7.17 6.40
N ARG A 97 15.59 6.13 5.69
CA ARG A 97 16.99 5.66 5.76
C ARG A 97 17.95 6.71 5.19
N ASP A 98 17.56 7.35 4.10
CA ASP A 98 18.38 8.30 3.34
C ASP A 98 18.32 9.75 3.86
N ASN A 99 17.56 10.04 4.93
CA ASN A 99 17.35 11.41 5.44
C ASN A 99 16.73 12.41 4.43
N ARG A 100 15.89 11.92 3.51
CA ARG A 100 15.35 12.76 2.41
C ARG A 100 14.02 13.43 2.71
N MET A 101 13.52 13.30 3.93
CA MET A 101 12.27 13.89 4.41
C MET A 101 12.37 14.11 5.92
N PRO A 102 11.68 15.12 6.48
CA PRO A 102 10.72 16.04 5.83
C PRO A 102 11.39 17.17 5.03
N LEU A 103 10.59 18.05 4.44
CA LEU A 103 11.07 19.32 3.86
C LEU A 103 10.95 20.46 4.89
N ASP A 104 11.76 21.50 4.73
CA ASP A 104 11.60 22.79 5.40
C ASP A 104 10.65 23.75 4.64
N ASP A 105 10.48 24.97 5.16
CA ASP A 105 9.53 25.96 4.64
C ASP A 105 9.88 26.49 3.24
N ILE A 106 11.11 26.24 2.75
CA ILE A 106 11.55 26.60 1.41
C ILE A 106 11.71 25.37 0.50
N GLY A 107 11.30 24.19 0.96
CA GLY A 107 11.27 22.95 0.21
C GLY A 107 12.58 22.16 0.19
N ILE A 108 13.52 22.45 1.08
CA ILE A 108 14.79 21.72 1.20
C ILE A 108 14.63 20.54 2.17
N GLU A 109 15.21 19.39 1.81
CA GLU A 109 15.23 18.20 2.66
C GLU A 109 15.95 18.51 3.98
N LYS A 110 15.27 18.24 5.10
CA LYS A 110 15.83 18.34 6.44
C LYS A 110 15.82 16.99 7.11
N GLU A 111 16.80 16.77 7.99
CA GLU A 111 16.84 15.53 8.75
C GLU A 111 15.67 15.43 9.73
N LEU A 112 15.20 14.20 9.94
CA LEU A 112 14.33 13.88 11.06
C LEU A 112 15.09 14.05 12.37
N ASP A 113 14.38 14.48 13.42
CA ASP A 113 14.93 14.35 14.76
C ASP A 113 15.24 12.87 15.08
N ALA A 114 16.27 12.66 15.91
CA ALA A 114 16.81 11.33 16.16
C ALA A 114 15.76 10.36 16.75
N GLU A 115 14.85 10.87 17.59
CA GLU A 115 13.83 10.04 18.23
C GLU A 115 12.80 9.57 17.20
N THR A 116 12.25 10.49 16.40
CA THR A 116 11.31 10.16 15.34
C THR A 116 11.93 9.23 14.31
N LYS A 117 13.19 9.48 13.90
CA LYS A 117 13.90 8.60 12.97
C LYS A 117 14.03 7.18 13.54
N ALA A 118 14.38 7.04 14.81
CA ALA A 118 14.49 5.73 15.45
C ALA A 118 13.15 4.98 15.50
N LEU A 119 12.04 5.68 15.79
CA LEU A 119 10.70 5.08 15.80
C LEU A 119 10.27 4.65 14.40
N LEU A 120 10.49 5.49 13.38
CA LEU A 120 10.17 5.16 11.99
C LEU A 120 11.01 4.00 11.47
N LEU A 121 12.29 3.95 11.79
CA LEU A 121 13.16 2.82 11.44
C LEU A 121 12.67 1.52 12.08
N ARG A 122 12.30 1.55 13.36
CA ARG A 122 11.80 0.38 14.09
C ARG A 122 10.47 -0.11 13.53
N PHE A 123 9.44 0.74 13.54
CA PHE A 123 8.08 0.33 13.18
C PHE A 123 7.90 0.17 11.68
N GLY A 124 8.58 1.00 10.89
CA GLY A 124 8.57 0.89 9.44
C GLY A 124 9.28 -0.37 8.95
N ALA A 125 10.39 -0.79 9.56
CA ALA A 125 11.02 -2.08 9.24
C ALA A 125 10.13 -3.27 9.64
N ALA A 126 9.44 -3.19 10.79
CA ALA A 126 8.49 -4.22 11.20
C ALA A 126 7.33 -4.36 10.21
N PHE A 127 6.74 -3.25 9.78
CA PHE A 127 5.68 -3.28 8.77
C PHE A 127 6.20 -3.73 7.40
N GLU A 128 7.35 -3.23 6.95
CA GLU A 128 7.97 -3.63 5.67
C GLU A 128 8.22 -5.14 5.61
N SER A 129 8.79 -5.72 6.66
CA SER A 129 9.04 -7.16 6.73
C SER A 129 7.75 -7.99 6.74
N THR A 130 6.72 -7.52 7.44
CA THR A 130 5.41 -8.19 7.49
C THR A 130 4.71 -8.14 6.12
N VAL A 131 4.76 -7.00 5.43
CA VAL A 131 4.23 -6.86 4.06
C VAL A 131 4.96 -7.80 3.08
N VAL A 132 6.28 -7.92 3.19
CA VAL A 132 7.06 -8.86 2.37
C VAL A 132 6.65 -10.32 2.65
N ALA A 133 6.48 -10.70 3.92
CA ALA A 133 6.06 -12.04 4.30
C ALA A 133 4.64 -12.36 3.79
N ALA A 134 3.70 -11.43 3.95
CA ALA A 134 2.33 -11.58 3.47
C ALA A 134 2.28 -11.74 1.95
N TYR A 135 2.98 -10.90 1.18
CA TYR A 135 3.07 -11.07 -0.28
C TYR A 135 3.77 -12.37 -0.69
N ALA A 136 4.73 -12.86 0.09
CA ALA A 136 5.41 -14.11 -0.21
C ALA A 136 4.49 -15.33 0.01
N TRP A 137 3.54 -15.25 0.96
CA TRP A 137 2.49 -16.24 1.16
C TRP A 137 1.49 -16.21 0.01
N GLU A 138 0.98 -15.03 -0.37
CA GLU A 138 0.02 -14.89 -1.47
C GLU A 138 0.52 -15.45 -2.82
N LYS A 139 1.83 -15.40 -3.06
CA LYS A 139 2.44 -15.92 -4.30
C LYS A 139 2.57 -17.44 -4.33
N ARG A 140 2.36 -18.11 -3.20
CA ARG A 140 2.41 -19.58 -3.07
C ARG A 140 1.04 -20.22 -3.32
N ASP A 141 -0.03 -19.45 -3.13
CA ASP A 141 -1.41 -19.80 -3.49
C ASP A 141 -1.66 -19.60 -5.00
#